data_AF-A0A2E8CR74-F1
#
_entry.id   AF-A0A2E8CR74-F1
#
_cell.length_a   1.000
_cell.length_b   1.000
_cell.length_c   1.000
_cell.angle_alpha   90.00
_cell.angle_beta   90.00
_cell.angle_gamma   90.00
#
_symmetry.space_group_name_H-M   'P 1'
#
loop_
_entity.id
_entity.type
_entity.pdbx_description
1 polymer ?
#
loop_
_entity_poly.entity_id
_entity_poly.type
_entity_poly.pdbx_seq_one_letter_code
_entity_poly.pdbx_strand_id
1 'polypeptide(L)'
;MPPNMRNSLGKPNQNRLAGFTLLELLVVIAIIGILAGLMYPAATGVMRRAESTRASNTAYNLKAAISSYFTEYRKYPVIGDREETEELRSDEELMDVLLGSDKEAEDGGLNPRRIAFYSGKQAKRGDEGKYKSGINMDDSGGGTLWDPWFDYYYIRMDLDYNNRVETPDWDTRTDSQYLPESILIWSSGKSGDQEVQSDNIRTW
;
A
#
# COMPACT_ATOMS: atom_id res chain seq x y z
N MET A 1 74.22 -23.82 59.16
CA MET A 1 73.19 -22.76 59.13
C MET A 1 72.67 -22.62 57.70
N PRO A 2 71.38 -22.29 57.51
CA PRO A 2 70.53 -22.66 56.36
C PRO A 2 70.56 -21.59 55.23
N PRO A 3 69.70 -21.64 54.18
CA PRO A 3 68.35 -21.08 54.34
C PRO A 3 67.22 -21.87 53.67
N ASN A 4 66.06 -21.75 54.33
CA ASN A 4 64.72 -22.14 53.90
C ASN A 4 64.28 -21.42 52.62
N MET A 5 63.57 -22.13 51.74
CA MET A 5 62.69 -21.52 50.75
C MET A 5 61.23 -21.89 51.08
N ARG A 6 60.45 -20.89 51.48
CA ARG A 6 59.01 -20.98 51.75
C ARG A 6 58.27 -20.79 50.42
N ASN A 7 57.56 -21.81 49.95
CA ASN A 7 56.62 -21.66 48.84
C ASN A 7 55.39 -20.90 49.32
N SER A 8 55.18 -19.71 48.74
CA SER A 8 53.95 -18.94 48.84
C SER A 8 52.87 -19.61 47.99
N LEU A 9 51.94 -20.29 48.64
CA LEU A 9 50.74 -20.83 48.00
C LEU A 9 49.80 -19.66 47.65
N GLY A 10 49.74 -19.30 46.37
CA GLY A 10 48.75 -18.38 45.84
C GLY A 10 47.34 -18.91 46.11
N LYS A 11 46.51 -18.10 46.78
CA LYS A 11 45.08 -18.42 47.00
C LYS A 11 44.37 -18.52 45.66
N PRO A 12 43.68 -19.64 45.34
CA PRO A 12 42.84 -19.69 44.16
C PRO A 12 41.68 -18.71 44.34
N ASN A 13 41.54 -17.77 43.40
CA ASN A 13 40.42 -16.84 43.35
C ASN A 13 39.17 -17.65 42.97
N GLN A 14 38.39 -18.06 43.97
CA GLN A 14 37.12 -18.74 43.78
C GLN A 14 36.08 -17.75 43.24
N ASN A 15 36.10 -17.51 41.94
CA ASN A 15 34.95 -16.95 41.25
C ASN A 15 33.81 -17.98 41.33
N ARG A 16 32.94 -17.81 42.33
CA ARG A 16 31.69 -18.56 42.43
C ARG A 16 30.86 -18.22 41.20
N LEU A 17 30.77 -19.15 40.27
CA LEU A 17 29.76 -19.10 39.21
C LEU A 17 28.40 -19.21 39.90
N ALA A 18 27.71 -18.08 40.03
CA ALA A 18 26.33 -18.05 40.51
C ALA A 18 25.46 -18.75 39.48
N GLY A 19 24.89 -19.90 39.84
CA GLY A 19 23.89 -20.59 39.03
C GLY A 19 22.55 -19.87 39.13
N PHE A 20 21.81 -19.81 38.02
CA PHE A 20 20.45 -19.29 38.00
C PHE A 20 19.54 -20.14 38.89
N THR A 21 18.74 -19.49 39.73
CA THR A 21 17.68 -20.15 40.47
C THR A 21 16.46 -20.39 39.57
N LEU A 22 15.69 -21.44 39.86
CA LEU A 22 14.42 -21.70 39.16
C LEU A 22 13.45 -20.52 39.26
N LEU A 23 13.50 -19.80 40.38
CA LEU A 23 12.66 -18.63 40.62
C LEU A 23 13.04 -17.46 39.71
N GLU A 24 14.33 -17.19 39.52
CA GLU A 24 14.79 -16.16 38.58
C GLU A 24 14.35 -16.47 37.15
N LEU A 25 14.46 -17.73 36.72
CA LEU A 25 13.98 -18.12 35.39
C LEU A 25 12.45 -17.98 35.27
N LEU A 26 11.70 -18.34 36.33
CA LEU A 26 10.24 -18.23 36.36
C LEU A 26 9.75 -16.78 36.27
N VAL A 27 10.40 -15.86 36.99
CA VAL A 27 10.07 -14.43 36.92
C VAL A 27 10.37 -13.86 35.53
N VAL A 28 11.47 -14.29 34.90
CA VAL A 28 11.82 -13.82 33.54
C VAL A 28 10.77 -14.24 32.52
N ILE A 29 10.37 -15.52 32.49
CA ILE A 29 9.33 -15.97 31.54
C ILE A 29 7.98 -15.32 31.83
N ALA A 30 7.66 -15.03 33.10
CA ALA A 30 6.44 -14.32 33.47
C ALA A 30 6.45 -12.88 32.93
N ILE A 31 7.57 -12.16 33.06
CA ILE A 31 7.72 -10.80 32.51
C ILE A 31 7.64 -10.83 30.98
N ILE A 32 8.33 -11.77 30.30
CA ILE A 32 8.26 -11.92 28.85
C ILE A 32 6.81 -12.20 28.41
N GLY A 33 6.08 -13.05 29.13
CA GLY A 33 4.68 -13.35 28.85
C GLY A 33 3.77 -12.13 28.98
N ILE A 34 3.95 -11.31 30.02
CA ILE A 34 3.20 -10.05 30.21
C ILE A 34 3.51 -9.07 29.07
N LEU A 35 4.79 -8.86 28.76
CA LEU A 35 5.21 -7.94 27.70
C LEU A 35 4.70 -8.38 26.33
N ALA A 36 4.82 -9.66 25.99
CA ALA A 36 4.30 -10.22 24.74
C ALA A 36 2.77 -10.10 24.65
N GLY A 37 2.06 -10.35 25.76
CA GLY A 37 0.60 -10.21 25.84
C GLY A 37 0.11 -8.78 25.59
N LEU A 38 0.84 -7.77 26.09
CA LEU A 38 0.53 -6.36 25.85
C LEU A 38 0.89 -5.90 24.43
N MET A 39 1.91 -6.50 23.80
CA MET A 39 2.36 -6.12 22.44
C MET A 39 1.41 -6.61 21.33
N TYR A 40 0.75 -7.75 21.50
CA TYR A 40 -0.08 -8.36 20.47
C TYR A 40 -1.24 -7.47 19.94
N PRO A 41 -2.11 -6.86 20.77
CA PRO A 41 -3.22 -6.04 20.29
C PRO A 41 -2.77 -4.73 19.63
N ALA A 42 -1.62 -4.18 20.01
CA ALA A 42 -1.09 -2.95 19.41
C ALA A 42 -0.63 -3.16 17.95
N ALA A 43 -0.12 -4.35 17.63
CA ALA A 43 0.42 -4.64 16.30
C ALA A 43 -0.64 -4.64 15.19
N THR A 44 -1.86 -5.11 15.46
CA THR A 44 -2.93 -5.21 14.44
C THR A 44 -3.48 -3.85 14.03
N GLY A 45 -3.63 -2.92 14.99
CA GLY A 45 -4.05 -1.54 14.71
C GLY A 45 -3.02 -0.76 13.90
N VAL A 46 -1.72 -0.96 14.18
CA VAL A 46 -0.63 -0.35 13.42
C VAL A 46 -0.60 -0.86 11.98
N MET A 47 -0.78 -2.17 11.77
CA MET A 47 -0.83 -2.72 10.41
C MET A 47 -2.00 -2.17 9.59
N ARG A 48 -3.20 -2.08 10.17
CA ARG A 48 -4.37 -1.49 9.49
C ARG A 48 -4.11 -0.03 9.09
N ARG A 49 -3.51 0.77 9.97
CA ARG A 49 -3.13 2.15 9.65
C ARG A 49 -2.08 2.20 8.55
N ALA A 50 -1.07 1.34 8.59
CA ALA A 50 -0.03 1.26 7.57
C ALA A 50 -0.59 0.86 6.20
N GLU A 51 -1.58 -0.04 6.15
CA GLU A 51 -2.32 -0.40 4.94
C GLU A 51 -3.09 0.81 4.39
N SER A 52 -3.87 1.48 5.24
CA SER A 52 -4.60 2.71 4.86
C SER A 52 -3.69 3.82 4.35
N THR A 53 -2.58 4.09 5.03
CA THR A 53 -1.58 5.08 4.58
C THR A 53 -0.94 4.66 3.25
N ARG A 54 -0.61 3.37 3.07
CA ARG A 54 -0.11 2.87 1.79
C ARG A 54 -1.15 3.07 0.69
N ALA A 55 -2.40 2.73 0.96
CA ALA A 55 -3.47 2.83 -0.01
C ALA A 55 -3.67 4.29 -0.46
N SER A 56 -3.66 5.22 0.49
CA SER A 56 -3.78 6.65 0.23
C SER A 56 -2.61 7.17 -0.61
N ASN A 57 -1.37 6.83 -0.25
CA ASN A 57 -0.19 7.23 -1.03
C ASN A 57 -0.23 6.68 -2.46
N THR A 58 -0.61 5.41 -2.63
CA THR A 58 -0.79 4.80 -3.95
C THR A 58 -1.87 5.50 -4.77
N ALA A 59 -3.01 5.84 -4.17
CA ALA A 59 -4.09 6.57 -4.84
C ALA A 59 -3.63 7.96 -5.31
N TYR A 60 -2.91 8.71 -4.46
CA TYR A 60 -2.35 10.01 -4.85
C TYR A 60 -1.27 9.88 -5.95
N ASN A 61 -0.43 8.85 -5.90
CA ASN A 61 0.54 8.59 -6.95
C ASN A 61 -0.14 8.23 -8.29
N LEU A 62 -1.23 7.48 -8.25
CA LEU A 62 -2.02 7.16 -9.45
C LEU A 62 -2.67 8.43 -10.01
N LYS A 63 -3.24 9.28 -9.15
CA LYS A 63 -3.79 10.59 -9.53
C LYS A 63 -2.73 11.45 -10.21
N ALA A 64 -1.53 11.53 -9.65
CA ALA A 64 -0.41 12.26 -10.24
C ALA A 64 0.04 11.69 -11.60
N ALA A 65 0.02 10.36 -11.77
CA ALA A 65 0.34 9.72 -13.05
C ALA A 65 -0.68 10.08 -14.13
N ILE A 66 -1.98 10.04 -13.80
CA ILE A 66 -3.06 10.46 -14.72
C ILE A 66 -2.93 11.95 -15.05
N SER A 67 -2.67 12.83 -14.07
CA SER A 67 -2.42 14.26 -14.33
C SER A 67 -1.21 14.48 -15.24
N SER A 68 -0.14 13.68 -15.08
CA SER A 68 1.05 13.76 -15.91
C SER A 68 0.77 13.29 -17.34
N TYR A 69 0.00 12.22 -17.50
CA TYR A 69 -0.50 11.77 -18.81
C TYR A 69 -1.34 12.86 -19.49
N PHE A 70 -2.27 13.47 -18.76
CA PHE A 70 -3.09 14.57 -19.29
C PHE A 70 -2.24 15.77 -19.71
N THR A 71 -1.18 16.08 -18.96
CA THR A 71 -0.24 17.16 -19.31
C THR A 71 0.49 16.88 -20.63
N GLU A 72 0.88 15.62 -20.85
CA GLU A 72 1.59 15.18 -22.05
C GLU A 72 0.67 15.12 -23.28
N TYR A 73 -0.51 14.51 -23.14
CA TYR A 73 -1.38 14.19 -24.28
C TYR A 73 -2.63 15.05 -24.42
N ARG A 74 -2.92 15.93 -23.45
CA ARG A 74 -4.11 16.81 -23.42
C ARG A 74 -5.45 16.06 -23.48
N LYS A 75 -5.44 14.78 -23.12
CA LYS A 75 -6.60 13.89 -23.05
C LYS A 75 -6.43 12.95 -21.86
N TYR A 76 -7.51 12.39 -21.35
CA TYR A 76 -7.44 11.35 -20.31
C TYR A 76 -7.06 9.99 -20.91
N PRO A 77 -6.47 9.08 -20.11
CA PRO A 77 -6.06 7.75 -20.56
C PRO A 77 -7.27 6.79 -20.62
N VAL A 78 -8.27 7.16 -21.42
CA VAL A 78 -9.52 6.41 -21.60
C VAL A 78 -9.93 6.35 -23.07
N ILE A 79 -10.66 5.31 -23.43
CA ILE A 79 -11.30 5.19 -24.75
C ILE A 79 -12.52 6.13 -24.82
N GLY A 80 -12.75 6.75 -25.98
CA GLY A 80 -13.55 7.97 -26.16
C GLY A 80 -15.08 7.90 -26.01
N ASP A 81 -15.67 6.78 -25.58
CA ASP A 81 -17.12 6.58 -25.55
C ASP A 81 -17.69 6.39 -24.12
N ARG A 82 -17.00 6.87 -23.09
CA ARG A 82 -17.42 6.71 -21.68
C ARG A 82 -18.26 7.87 -21.18
N GLU A 83 -19.26 7.56 -20.35
CA GLU A 83 -19.98 8.57 -19.57
C GLU A 83 -19.09 9.09 -18.43
N GLU A 84 -19.24 10.37 -18.06
CA GLU A 84 -18.45 11.00 -16.98
C GLU A 84 -18.67 10.32 -15.61
N THR A 85 -19.86 9.76 -15.41
CA THR A 85 -20.26 9.09 -14.15
C THR A 85 -19.75 7.66 -14.06
N GLU A 86 -19.26 7.07 -15.15
CA GLU A 86 -18.74 5.71 -15.14
C GLU A 86 -17.49 5.60 -14.25
N GLU A 87 -17.48 4.58 -13.40
CA GLU A 87 -16.34 4.26 -12.56
C GLU A 87 -15.33 3.44 -13.36
N LEU A 88 -14.12 3.97 -13.49
CA LEU A 88 -12.99 3.24 -14.02
C LEU A 88 -12.28 2.48 -12.91
N ARG A 89 -11.50 1.47 -13.30
CA ARG A 89 -10.72 0.64 -12.37
C ARG A 89 -9.24 0.75 -12.72
N SER A 90 -8.38 0.54 -11.74
CA SER A 90 -6.94 0.41 -11.96
C SER A 90 -6.56 -0.98 -12.46
N ASP A 91 -7.32 -1.48 -13.43
CA ASP A 91 -7.12 -2.75 -14.12
C ASP A 91 -6.25 -2.57 -15.39
N GLU A 92 -6.17 -3.61 -16.24
CA GLU A 92 -5.32 -3.64 -17.43
C GLU A 92 -5.63 -2.49 -18.39
N GLU A 93 -6.90 -2.09 -18.52
CA GLU A 93 -7.28 -1.06 -19.48
C GLU A 93 -6.63 0.29 -19.18
N LEU A 94 -6.70 0.74 -17.92
CA LEU A 94 -6.08 1.99 -17.51
C LEU A 94 -4.57 1.82 -17.32
N MET A 95 -4.16 0.74 -16.67
CA MET A 95 -2.77 0.57 -16.25
C MET A 95 -1.84 0.23 -17.40
N ASP A 96 -2.26 -0.48 -18.44
CA ASP A 96 -1.42 -0.71 -19.62
C ASP A 96 -1.02 0.62 -20.28
N VAL A 97 -1.96 1.56 -20.35
CA VAL A 97 -1.71 2.92 -20.84
C VAL A 97 -0.73 3.65 -19.93
N LEU A 98 -0.95 3.64 -18.61
CA LEU A 98 -0.10 4.36 -17.65
C LEU A 98 1.30 3.73 -17.47
N LEU A 99 1.44 2.44 -17.74
CA LEU A 99 2.72 1.71 -17.71
C LEU A 99 3.47 1.81 -19.05
N GLY A 100 2.85 2.36 -20.09
CA GLY A 100 3.47 2.51 -21.41
C GLY A 100 3.48 1.22 -22.25
N SER A 101 2.62 0.27 -21.90
CA SER A 101 2.49 -1.04 -22.55
C SER A 101 1.17 -1.23 -23.28
N ASP A 102 0.48 -0.13 -23.59
CA ASP A 102 -0.70 -0.12 -24.44
C ASP A 102 -0.42 -0.88 -25.76
N LYS A 103 -1.24 -1.91 -26.02
CA LYS A 103 -1.10 -2.81 -27.17
C LYS A 103 -1.25 -2.08 -28.49
N GLU A 104 -2.03 -1.02 -28.52
CA GLU A 104 -2.32 -0.26 -29.74
C GLU A 104 -1.40 0.96 -29.89
N ALA A 105 -0.37 1.13 -29.05
CA ALA A 105 0.49 2.33 -29.05
C ALA A 105 1.03 2.72 -30.44
N GLU A 106 1.33 1.75 -31.32
CA GLU A 106 1.85 2.02 -32.67
C GLU A 106 0.75 2.31 -33.70
N ASP A 107 -0.50 1.91 -33.44
CA ASP A 107 -1.64 1.94 -34.36
C ASP A 107 -2.81 2.83 -33.86
N GLY A 108 -2.48 3.92 -33.17
CA GLY A 108 -3.47 4.91 -32.70
C GLY A 108 -3.92 4.77 -31.24
N GLY A 109 -3.19 3.98 -30.47
CA GLY A 109 -3.39 3.80 -29.04
C GLY A 109 -3.28 5.10 -28.23
N LEU A 110 -3.60 4.97 -26.96
CA LEU A 110 -3.69 6.08 -26.02
C LEU A 110 -2.30 6.62 -25.66
N ASN A 111 -1.28 5.75 -25.55
CA ASN A 111 0.09 6.13 -25.21
C ASN A 111 1.12 5.78 -26.31
N PRO A 112 1.11 6.48 -27.46
CA PRO A 112 1.95 6.13 -28.61
C PRO A 112 3.45 6.29 -28.37
N ARG A 113 3.85 7.09 -27.37
CA ARG A 113 5.26 7.28 -27.00
C ARG A 113 5.77 6.25 -25.98
N ARG A 114 4.91 5.32 -25.52
CA ARG A 114 5.24 4.33 -24.48
C ARG A 114 5.89 4.93 -23.24
N ILE A 115 5.39 6.09 -22.80
CA ILE A 115 5.90 6.77 -21.61
C ILE A 115 5.30 6.08 -20.37
N ALA A 116 6.14 5.60 -19.46
CA ALA A 116 5.68 5.11 -18.17
C ALA A 116 5.35 6.29 -17.24
N PHE A 117 4.06 6.58 -17.07
CA PHE A 117 3.57 7.63 -16.16
C PHE A 117 3.47 7.15 -14.73
N TYR A 118 3.23 5.85 -14.53
CA TYR A 118 3.15 5.24 -13.21
C TYR A 118 4.31 4.27 -12.96
N SER A 119 4.82 4.29 -11.74
CA SER A 119 5.80 3.30 -11.27
C SER A 119 5.53 3.00 -9.80
N GLY A 120 5.73 1.74 -9.41
CA GLY A 120 5.36 1.27 -8.09
C GLY A 120 6.03 -0.04 -7.74
N LYS A 121 5.74 -0.53 -6.54
CA LYS A 121 6.26 -1.81 -6.06
C LYS A 121 5.50 -2.96 -6.72
N GLN A 122 6.17 -4.09 -6.91
CA GLN A 122 5.51 -5.35 -7.27
C GLN A 122 4.43 -5.69 -6.25
N ALA A 123 3.26 -6.05 -6.75
CA ALA A 123 2.16 -6.53 -5.93
C ALA A 123 2.54 -7.84 -5.24
N LYS A 124 2.03 -8.02 -4.02
CA LYS A 124 2.18 -9.28 -3.28
C LYS A 124 1.07 -10.22 -3.71
N ARG A 125 1.45 -11.43 -4.10
CA ARG A 125 0.51 -12.51 -4.40
C ARG A 125 -0.31 -12.87 -3.16
N GLY A 126 -1.62 -12.89 -3.32
CA GLY A 126 -2.58 -13.38 -2.35
C GLY A 126 -3.05 -14.79 -2.66
N ASP A 127 -4.17 -15.15 -2.04
CA ASP A 127 -4.88 -16.39 -2.32
C ASP A 127 -5.70 -16.25 -3.62
N GLU A 128 -6.04 -17.38 -4.23
CA GLU A 128 -6.95 -17.46 -5.39
C GLU A 128 -6.56 -16.61 -6.62
N GLY A 129 -5.27 -16.29 -6.76
CA GLY A 129 -4.77 -15.51 -7.91
C GLY A 129 -4.99 -14.00 -7.78
N LYS A 130 -5.49 -13.51 -6.63
CA LYS A 130 -5.55 -12.08 -6.34
C LYS A 130 -4.20 -11.55 -5.90
N TYR A 131 -4.02 -10.25 -6.01
CA TYR A 131 -2.82 -9.55 -5.57
C TYR A 131 -3.16 -8.40 -4.62
N LYS A 132 -2.18 -7.89 -3.91
CA LYS A 132 -2.35 -6.70 -3.06
C LYS A 132 -1.12 -5.82 -3.00
N SER A 133 -1.32 -4.56 -2.67
CA SER A 133 -0.27 -3.58 -2.35
C SER A 133 0.78 -3.39 -3.45
N GLY A 134 0.36 -3.16 -4.70
CA GLY A 134 1.30 -2.84 -5.78
C GLY A 134 0.82 -3.22 -7.18
N ILE A 135 1.75 -3.17 -8.13
CA ILE A 135 1.53 -3.49 -9.53
C ILE A 135 1.75 -4.99 -9.75
N ASN A 136 0.76 -5.68 -10.29
CA ASN A 136 0.92 -7.00 -10.87
C ASN A 136 1.19 -6.85 -12.37
N MET A 137 2.46 -6.88 -12.76
CA MET A 137 2.88 -6.77 -14.15
C MET A 137 2.65 -8.07 -14.92
N ASP A 138 2.25 -7.95 -16.18
CA ASP A 138 2.19 -9.06 -17.12
C ASP A 138 3.48 -9.19 -17.96
N ASP A 139 3.54 -10.20 -18.82
CA ASP A 139 4.70 -10.47 -19.68
C ASP A 139 4.89 -9.42 -20.80
N SER A 140 3.88 -8.61 -21.08
CA SER A 140 3.94 -7.55 -22.10
C SER A 140 4.52 -6.24 -21.55
N GLY A 141 4.58 -6.09 -20.23
CA GLY A 141 4.98 -4.86 -19.54
C GLY A 141 3.79 -4.03 -19.03
N GLY A 142 2.57 -4.47 -19.33
CA GLY A 142 1.31 -3.96 -18.80
C GLY A 142 1.02 -4.54 -17.42
N GLY A 143 -0.20 -4.37 -16.94
CA GLY A 143 -0.62 -5.03 -15.71
C GLY A 143 -1.73 -4.33 -14.95
N THR A 144 -1.86 -4.66 -13.68
CA THR A 144 -2.96 -4.19 -12.81
C THR A 144 -2.42 -3.62 -11.51
N LEU A 145 -3.08 -2.61 -10.95
CA LEU A 145 -2.69 -1.99 -9.69
C LEU A 145 -3.67 -2.35 -8.58
N TRP A 146 -3.15 -2.99 -7.53
CA TRP A 146 -3.95 -3.52 -6.42
C TRP A 146 -3.75 -2.73 -5.14
N ASP A 147 -4.85 -2.50 -4.45
CA ASP A 147 -4.88 -1.94 -3.10
C ASP A 147 -4.44 -2.99 -2.05
N PRO A 148 -4.35 -2.64 -0.75
CA PRO A 148 -3.98 -3.60 0.29
C PRO A 148 -4.97 -4.72 0.57
N TRP A 149 -6.22 -4.60 0.12
CA TRP A 149 -7.35 -5.45 0.47
C TRP A 149 -7.85 -6.31 -0.69
N PHE A 150 -6.98 -6.53 -1.68
CA PHE A 150 -7.22 -7.40 -2.83
C PHE A 150 -8.30 -6.89 -3.78
N ASP A 151 -8.35 -5.57 -3.94
CA ASP A 151 -9.20 -4.93 -4.92
C ASP A 151 -8.45 -3.88 -5.73
N TYR A 152 -9.07 -3.42 -6.82
CA TYR A 152 -8.57 -2.29 -7.60
C TYR A 152 -8.98 -0.96 -6.99
N TYR A 153 -8.23 0.08 -7.33
CA TYR A 153 -8.68 1.44 -7.13
C TYR A 153 -9.80 1.74 -8.10
N TYR A 154 -10.76 2.52 -7.64
CA TYR A 154 -11.77 3.14 -8.46
C TYR A 154 -11.30 4.54 -8.85
N ILE A 155 -11.64 4.95 -10.07
CA ILE A 155 -11.22 6.22 -10.66
C ILE A 155 -12.43 6.86 -11.32
N ARG A 156 -12.59 8.17 -11.15
CA ARG A 156 -13.49 9.01 -11.95
C ARG A 156 -12.72 10.24 -12.42
N MET A 157 -12.94 10.65 -13.66
CA MET A 157 -12.21 11.74 -14.31
C MET A 157 -13.19 12.72 -14.96
N ASP A 158 -12.76 13.97 -15.05
CA ASP A 158 -13.47 15.06 -15.73
C ASP A 158 -13.38 14.87 -17.25
N LEU A 159 -14.23 14.02 -17.83
CA LEU A 159 -14.18 13.68 -19.26
C LEU A 159 -14.74 14.79 -20.18
N ASP A 160 -15.51 15.74 -19.65
CA ASP A 160 -16.08 16.88 -20.40
C ASP A 160 -15.23 18.17 -20.27
N TYR A 161 -14.15 18.13 -19.48
CA TYR A 161 -13.19 19.21 -19.25
C TYR A 161 -13.79 20.45 -18.59
N ASN A 162 -14.79 20.26 -17.72
CA ASN A 162 -15.47 21.33 -17.00
C ASN A 162 -14.78 21.72 -15.67
N ASN A 163 -13.65 21.09 -15.33
CA ASN A 163 -12.87 21.23 -14.09
C ASN A 163 -13.61 20.84 -12.82
N ARG A 164 -14.56 19.92 -12.92
CA ARG A 164 -15.24 19.30 -11.78
C ARG A 164 -15.54 17.84 -12.10
N VAL A 165 -15.81 17.07 -11.06
CA VAL A 165 -16.26 15.69 -11.20
C VAL A 165 -17.45 15.49 -10.26
N GLU A 166 -18.47 14.77 -10.73
CA GLU A 166 -19.59 14.36 -9.89
C GLU A 166 -19.11 13.45 -8.75
N THR A 167 -19.51 13.79 -7.53
CA THR A 167 -19.25 13.00 -6.33
C THR A 167 -19.86 11.59 -6.50
N PRO A 168 -19.16 10.51 -6.15
CA PRO A 168 -19.72 9.16 -6.23
C PRO A 168 -21.00 9.01 -5.38
N ASP A 169 -22.01 8.30 -5.90
CA ASP A 169 -23.33 8.17 -5.26
C ASP A 169 -23.28 7.54 -3.86
N TRP A 170 -22.31 6.65 -3.64
CA TRP A 170 -22.09 6.00 -2.35
C TRP A 170 -21.50 6.96 -1.29
N ASP A 171 -20.96 8.12 -1.68
CA ASP A 171 -20.31 9.07 -0.76
C ASP A 171 -21.33 10.01 -0.09
N THR A 172 -21.87 9.53 1.02
CA THR A 172 -22.78 10.33 1.86
C THR A 172 -22.09 11.30 2.82
N ARG A 173 -20.74 11.39 2.81
CA ARG A 173 -19.98 12.33 3.66
C ARG A 173 -19.70 13.65 2.97
N THR A 174 -19.86 13.70 1.66
CA THR A 174 -19.62 14.91 0.86
C THR A 174 -20.97 15.56 0.55
N ASP A 175 -21.19 16.77 1.04
CA ASP A 175 -22.48 17.48 0.84
C ASP A 175 -22.65 18.04 -0.59
N SER A 176 -21.55 18.14 -1.35
CA SER A 176 -21.55 18.71 -2.70
C SER A 176 -21.73 17.62 -3.76
N GLN A 177 -22.67 17.83 -4.69
CA GLN A 177 -22.83 16.95 -5.86
C GLN A 177 -21.61 16.98 -6.78
N TYR A 178 -20.91 18.11 -6.86
CA TYR A 178 -19.73 18.27 -7.70
C TYR A 178 -18.52 18.71 -6.88
N LEU A 179 -17.37 18.10 -7.13
CA LEU A 179 -16.10 18.44 -6.52
C LEU A 179 -15.24 19.24 -7.51
N PRO A 180 -14.49 20.27 -7.07
CA PRO A 180 -13.59 21.07 -7.93
C PRO A 180 -12.27 20.33 -8.18
N GLU A 181 -12.37 19.05 -8.53
CA GLU A 181 -11.26 18.12 -8.77
C GLU A 181 -11.43 17.55 -10.17
N SER A 182 -10.34 17.38 -10.90
CA SER A 182 -10.39 16.76 -12.24
C SER A 182 -10.31 15.23 -12.20
N ILE A 183 -9.82 14.67 -11.09
CA ILE A 183 -9.59 13.23 -10.92
C ILE A 183 -9.91 12.85 -9.47
N LEU A 184 -10.83 11.90 -9.31
CA LEU A 184 -11.16 11.26 -8.04
C LEU A 184 -10.65 9.83 -8.06
N ILE A 185 -9.94 9.42 -7.01
CA ILE A 185 -9.47 8.03 -6.84
C ILE A 185 -9.82 7.55 -5.45
N TRP A 186 -10.31 6.33 -5.34
CA TRP A 186 -10.63 5.73 -4.05
C TRP A 186 -10.44 4.22 -4.01
N SER A 187 -10.45 3.68 -2.79
CA SER A 187 -10.51 2.25 -2.49
C SER A 187 -11.60 2.04 -1.45
N SER A 188 -12.34 0.93 -1.57
CA SER A 188 -13.39 0.51 -0.64
C SER A 188 -12.84 0.09 0.73
N GLY A 189 -11.52 0.04 0.90
CA GLY A 189 -10.94 -0.31 2.19
C GLY A 189 -10.98 -1.82 2.47
N LYS A 190 -10.94 -2.16 3.76
CA LYS A 190 -10.97 -3.56 4.22
C LYS A 190 -12.37 -4.17 4.11
N SER A 191 -13.42 -3.35 4.14
CA SER A 191 -14.80 -3.80 3.97
C SER A 191 -15.01 -4.47 2.61
N GLY A 192 -14.28 -4.01 1.57
CA GLY A 192 -14.49 -4.44 0.18
C GLY A 192 -15.81 -3.93 -0.42
N ASP A 193 -16.50 -3.03 0.28
CA ASP A 193 -17.80 -2.49 -0.11
C ASP A 193 -17.77 -0.96 0.00
N GLN A 194 -17.98 -0.29 -1.13
CA GLN A 194 -17.90 1.17 -1.23
C GLN A 194 -18.96 1.87 -0.36
N GLU A 195 -20.11 1.23 -0.14
CA GLU A 195 -21.19 1.76 0.71
C GLU A 195 -20.79 1.79 2.19
N VAL A 196 -19.84 0.92 2.59
CA VAL A 196 -19.30 0.87 3.94
C VAL A 196 -18.16 1.88 4.09
N GLN A 197 -18.50 3.16 4.09
CA GLN A 197 -17.51 4.26 4.04
C GLN A 197 -16.53 4.34 5.22
N SER A 198 -16.71 3.55 6.28
CA SER A 198 -15.95 3.62 7.54
C SER A 198 -14.43 3.53 7.36
N ASP A 199 -13.99 2.88 6.29
CA ASP A 199 -12.61 2.58 5.97
C ASP A 199 -12.23 2.87 4.50
N ASN A 200 -13.13 3.51 3.74
CA ASN A 200 -12.82 3.99 2.39
C ASN A 200 -11.64 4.97 2.42
N ILE A 201 -10.79 4.85 1.42
CA ILE A 201 -9.68 5.78 1.17
C ILE A 201 -10.04 6.62 -0.03
N ARG A 202 -9.94 7.95 0.07
CA ARG A 202 -10.33 8.90 -0.96
C ARG A 202 -9.24 9.95 -1.17
N THR A 203 -9.20 10.56 -2.35
CA THR A 203 -8.29 11.67 -2.68
C THR A 203 -8.95 13.05 -2.60
N TRP A 204 -10.16 13.16 -2.04
CA TRP A 204 -10.89 14.39 -1.76
C TRP A 204 -11.35 14.41 -0.29
#